data_AF-A0A6P0R9I0-F1
#
_entry.id   AF-A0A6P0R9I0-F1
#
_cell.length_a   1.000
_cell.length_b   1.000
_cell.length_c   1.000
_cell.angle_alpha   90.00
_cell.angle_beta   90.00
_cell.angle_gamma   90.00
#
_symmetry.space_group_name_H-M   'P 1'
#
loop_
_entity.id
_entity.type
_entity.pdbx_description
1 polymer ?
#
loop_
_entity_poly.entity_id
_entity_poly.type
_entity_poly.pdbx_seq_one_letter_code
_entity_poly.pdbx_strand_id
1 'polypeptide(L)'
;MDIISILKQDYQRFPTNQTYSIYAENVYFEDPLNKFRGINRYQKMIGFMNNWFNDIQLELYDISQSGNVIKTRWKLSWTAPFPWKPRMAIPGWSELKLNKDGVIDSHIDYWDISRLDVLKQVFLVGNR
;
A
#
# COMPACT_ATOMS: atom_id res chain seq x y z
N MET A 1 4.40 -9.46 -19.42
CA MET A 1 5.16 -9.13 -18.19
C MET A 1 4.66 -10.05 -17.09
N ASP A 2 5.56 -10.55 -16.25
CA ASP A 2 5.17 -11.30 -15.06
C ASP A 2 4.59 -10.35 -13.98
N ILE A 3 3.86 -10.92 -13.02
CA ILE A 3 3.18 -10.16 -11.97
C ILE A 3 4.14 -9.42 -11.03
N ILE A 4 5.34 -9.95 -10.77
CA ILE A 4 6.35 -9.32 -9.91
C ILE A 4 6.88 -8.06 -10.57
N SER A 5 7.14 -8.10 -11.88
CA SER A 5 7.55 -6.95 -12.67
C SER A 5 6.48 -5.86 -12.70
N ILE A 6 5.20 -6.24 -12.83
CA ILE A 6 4.08 -5.30 -12.75
C ILE A 6 4.02 -4.66 -11.37
N LEU A 7 4.10 -5.45 -10.29
CA LEU A 7 4.10 -4.93 -8.92
C LEU A 7 5.26 -3.96 -8.68
N LYS A 8 6.48 -4.28 -9.13
CA LYS A 8 7.64 -3.37 -9.02
C LYS A 8 7.36 -2.02 -9.69
N GLN A 9 6.76 -2.02 -10.89
CA GLN A 9 6.40 -0.78 -11.60
C GLN A 9 5.25 -0.04 -10.90
N ASP A 10 4.29 -0.75 -10.34
CA ASP A 10 3.17 -0.17 -9.60
C ASP A 10 3.66 0.52 -8.33
N TYR A 11 4.60 -0.08 -7.59
CA TYR A 11 5.25 0.55 -6.44
C TYR A 11 6.01 1.82 -6.84
N GLN A 12 6.76 1.82 -7.95
CA GLN A 12 7.48 3.00 -8.43
C GLN A 12 6.57 4.15 -8.84
N ARG A 13 5.39 3.84 -9.37
CA ARG A 13 4.41 4.84 -9.84
C ARG A 13 3.37 5.22 -8.79
N PHE A 14 3.43 4.58 -7.62
CA PHE A 14 2.45 4.74 -6.57
C PHE A 14 2.27 6.21 -6.20
N PRO A 15 1.02 6.72 -6.13
CA PRO A 15 -0.25 5.99 -6.15
C PRO A 15 -0.91 5.98 -7.54
N THR A 16 -0.23 6.50 -8.56
CA THR A 16 -0.79 6.73 -9.89
C THR A 16 -0.66 5.50 -10.80
N ASN A 17 -1.57 5.40 -11.78
CA ASN A 17 -1.50 4.42 -12.89
C ASN A 17 -1.23 2.97 -12.44
N GLN A 18 -1.86 2.56 -11.34
CA GLN A 18 -1.78 1.20 -10.82
C GLN A 18 -2.43 0.21 -11.80
N THR A 19 -1.90 -1.01 -11.85
CA THR A 19 -2.36 -2.04 -12.78
C THR A 19 -3.50 -2.83 -12.15
N TYR A 20 -4.75 -2.39 -12.31
CA TYR A 20 -5.88 -3.07 -11.66
C TYR A 20 -6.25 -4.42 -12.27
N SER A 21 -5.80 -4.72 -13.50
CA SER A 21 -6.07 -5.99 -14.18
C SER A 21 -5.37 -7.20 -13.56
N ILE A 22 -4.36 -7.00 -12.70
CA ILE A 22 -3.72 -8.10 -11.95
C ILE A 22 -4.48 -8.48 -10.68
N TYR A 23 -5.63 -7.87 -10.40
CA TYR A 23 -6.47 -8.16 -9.25
C TYR A 23 -7.78 -8.84 -9.68
N ALA A 24 -8.25 -9.78 -8.87
CA ALA A 24 -9.57 -10.37 -9.01
C ALA A 24 -10.68 -9.34 -8.73
N GLU A 25 -11.83 -9.48 -9.40
CA GLU A 25 -12.97 -8.57 -9.22
C GLU A 25 -13.42 -8.49 -7.75
N ASN A 26 -13.42 -9.61 -7.05
CA ASN A 26 -13.79 -9.74 -5.63
C ASN A 26 -12.58 -9.84 -4.69
N VAL A 27 -11.44 -9.24 -5.07
CA VAL A 27 -10.22 -9.21 -4.26
C VAL A 27 -10.54 -8.82 -2.81
N TYR A 28 -9.97 -9.58 -1.87
CA TYR A 28 -9.99 -9.25 -0.46
C TYR A 28 -8.88 -8.26 -0.14
N PHE A 29 -9.23 -7.13 0.48
CA PHE A 29 -8.27 -6.16 0.98
C PHE A 29 -8.40 -6.01 2.48
N GLU A 30 -7.28 -6.01 3.19
CA GLU A 30 -7.20 -5.75 4.62
C GLU A 30 -5.93 -4.96 4.93
N ASP A 31 -6.08 -3.85 5.63
CA ASP A 31 -5.00 -3.13 6.27
C ASP A 31 -5.37 -2.91 7.76
N PRO A 32 -4.47 -2.35 8.59
CA PRO A 32 -4.80 -2.10 9.97
C PRO A 32 -5.95 -1.12 10.19
N LEU A 33 -6.48 -0.40 9.21
CA LEU A 33 -7.59 0.56 9.35
C LEU A 33 -8.89 0.11 8.66
N ASN A 34 -8.81 -0.72 7.64
CA ASN A 34 -9.86 -1.00 6.67
C ASN A 34 -9.86 -2.48 6.29
N LYS A 35 -11.06 -3.03 6.09
CA LYS A 35 -11.24 -4.39 5.57
C LYS A 35 -12.44 -4.41 4.65
N PHE A 36 -12.24 -4.86 3.41
CA PHE A 36 -13.31 -4.91 2.41
C PHE A 36 -13.03 -5.93 1.31
N ARG A 37 -14.01 -6.12 0.44
CA ARG A 37 -13.87 -6.88 -0.81
C ARG A 37 -14.26 -6.02 -2.01
N GLY A 38 -13.60 -6.27 -3.13
CA GLY A 38 -13.95 -5.73 -4.44
C GLY A 38 -12.93 -4.73 -5.00
N ILE A 39 -12.56 -4.92 -6.27
CA ILE A 39 -11.58 -4.08 -6.97
C ILE A 39 -12.01 -2.61 -7.07
N ASN A 40 -13.32 -2.36 -7.22
CA ASN A 40 -13.87 -1.00 -7.27
C ASN A 40 -13.64 -0.22 -5.98
N ARG A 41 -13.67 -0.90 -4.82
CA ARG A 41 -13.37 -0.26 -3.52
C ARG A 41 -11.88 0.00 -3.37
N TYR A 42 -11.05 -0.94 -3.83
CA TYR A 42 -9.60 -0.77 -3.86
C TYR A 42 -9.17 0.43 -4.71
N GLN A 43 -9.70 0.55 -5.93
CA GLN A 43 -9.46 1.71 -6.81
C GLN A 43 -9.85 3.05 -6.15
N LYS A 44 -11.01 3.10 -5.48
CA LYS A 44 -11.47 4.30 -4.76
C LYS A 44 -10.53 4.64 -3.59
N MET A 45 -10.04 3.65 -2.85
CA MET A 45 -9.09 3.85 -1.76
C MET A 45 -7.77 4.46 -2.27
N ILE A 46 -7.18 3.90 -3.33
CA ILE A 46 -5.97 4.45 -3.95
C ILE A 46 -6.20 5.86 -4.49
N GLY A 47 -7.34 6.10 -5.15
CA GLY A 47 -7.72 7.43 -5.63
C GLY A 47 -7.89 8.45 -4.49
N PHE A 48 -8.44 8.03 -3.34
CA PHE A 48 -8.52 8.87 -2.16
C PHE A 48 -7.13 9.21 -1.61
N MET A 49 -6.22 8.24 -1.50
CA MET A 49 -4.85 8.48 -1.05
C MET A 49 -4.13 9.49 -1.94
N ASN A 50 -4.29 9.37 -3.26
CA ASN A 50 -3.69 10.30 -4.23
C ASN A 50 -4.17 11.76 -4.05
N ASN A 51 -5.43 11.96 -3.65
CA ASN A 51 -6.00 13.29 -3.48
C ASN A 51 -5.77 13.87 -2.07
N TRP A 52 -5.64 13.01 -1.06
CA TRP A 52 -5.58 13.43 0.35
C TRP A 52 -4.15 13.60 0.87
N PHE A 53 -3.21 12.82 0.36
CA PHE A 53 -1.82 12.83 0.82
C PHE A 53 -0.90 13.53 -0.19
N ASN A 54 -0.06 14.44 0.29
CA ASN A 54 0.95 15.10 -0.53
C ASN A 54 2.27 14.31 -0.49
N ASP A 55 3.08 14.37 -1.55
CA ASP A 55 4.42 13.75 -1.62
C ASP A 55 4.46 12.29 -1.16
N ILE A 56 3.43 11.53 -1.56
CA ILE A 56 3.32 10.12 -1.21
C ILE A 56 4.37 9.31 -1.96
N GLN A 57 5.05 8.43 -1.25
CA GLN A 57 6.14 7.61 -1.74
C GLN A 57 6.01 6.22 -1.11
N LEU A 58 5.93 5.19 -1.95
CA LEU A 58 5.92 3.80 -1.52
C LEU A 58 7.23 3.15 -1.95
N GLU A 59 8.19 3.12 -1.04
CA GLU A 59 9.50 2.54 -1.29
C GLU A 59 9.42 1.02 -1.12
N LEU A 60 9.69 0.27 -2.19
CA LEU A 60 9.82 -1.19 -2.14
C LEU A 60 11.26 -1.58 -1.77
N TYR A 61 11.44 -2.25 -0.65
CA TYR A 61 12.74 -2.76 -0.20
C TYR A 61 13.00 -4.18 -0.66
N ASP A 62 11.98 -5.03 -0.62
CA ASP A 62 12.10 -6.43 -1.04
C ASP A 62 10.78 -6.93 -1.63
N ILE A 63 10.89 -7.89 -2.54
CA ILE A 63 9.75 -8.61 -3.09
C ILE A 63 10.16 -10.04 -3.41
N SER A 64 9.42 -10.99 -2.85
CA SER A 64 9.65 -12.41 -3.04
C SER A 64 8.34 -13.14 -3.32
N GLN A 65 8.42 -14.22 -4.09
CA GLN A 65 7.28 -15.09 -4.36
C GLN A 65 7.58 -16.50 -3.87
N SER A 66 6.64 -17.08 -3.13
CA SER A 66 6.66 -18.46 -2.67
C SER A 66 5.35 -19.13 -3.06
N GLY A 67 5.38 -19.93 -4.12
CA GLY A 67 4.18 -20.55 -4.69
C GLY A 67 3.20 -19.49 -5.20
N ASN A 68 1.98 -19.50 -4.65
CA ASN A 68 0.94 -18.53 -4.98
C ASN A 68 0.88 -17.33 -4.03
N VAL A 69 1.88 -17.14 -3.18
CA VAL A 69 1.96 -15.99 -2.26
C VAL A 69 3.15 -15.13 -2.64
N ILE A 70 2.90 -13.84 -2.83
CA ILE A 70 3.93 -12.81 -3.01
C ILE A 70 3.99 -12.01 -1.71
N LYS A 71 5.20 -11.82 -1.19
CA LYS A 71 5.46 -10.97 -0.04
C LYS A 71 6.28 -9.77 -0.48
N THR A 72 5.87 -8.59 -0.02
CA THR A 72 6.59 -7.34 -0.27
C THR A 72 7.02 -6.73 1.05
N ARG A 73 8.17 -6.07 1.06
CA ARG A 73 8.64 -5.25 2.17
C ARG A 73 8.73 -3.81 1.69
N TRP A 74 8.10 -2.89 2.42
CA TRP A 74 8.00 -1.52 1.95
C TRP A 74 7.97 -0.49 3.06
N LYS A 75 8.09 0.78 2.67
CA LYS A 75 7.82 1.93 3.52
C LYS A 75 6.99 2.94 2.76
N LEU A 76 5.81 3.23 3.30
CA LEU A 76 4.92 4.27 2.81
C LEU A 76 5.22 5.56 3.56
N SER A 77 5.63 6.60 2.83
CA SER A 77 5.90 7.92 3.39
C SER A 77 5.02 8.96 2.71
N TRP A 78 4.51 9.93 3.45
CA TRP A 78 3.72 11.03 2.87
C TRP A 78 3.78 12.27 3.74
N THR A 79 3.37 13.40 3.19
CA THR A 79 3.20 14.66 3.91
C THR A 79 1.71 14.84 4.21
N ALA A 80 1.34 14.85 5.49
CA ALA A 80 -0.07 14.98 5.88
C ALA A 80 -0.57 16.43 5.67
N PRO A 81 -1.85 16.64 5.28
CA PRO A 81 -2.41 17.95 4.96
C PRO A 81 -2.76 18.77 6.22
N PHE A 82 -1.83 18.89 7.17
CA PHE A 82 -1.93 19.77 8.33
C PHE A 82 -1.13 21.06 8.12
N PRO A 83 -1.44 22.16 8.84
CA PRO A 83 -0.74 23.44 8.68
C PRO A 83 0.79 23.36 8.83
N TRP A 84 1.28 22.48 9.70
CA TRP A 84 2.71 22.27 9.95
C TRP A 84 3.33 21.13 9.11
N LYS A 85 2.56 20.54 8.18
CA LYS A 85 3.01 19.56 7.18
C LYS A 85 3.91 18.45 7.75
N PRO A 86 3.45 17.67 8.75
CA PRO A 86 4.28 16.63 9.33
C PRO A 86 4.59 15.55 8.31
N ARG A 87 5.84 15.10 8.27
CA ARG A 87 6.28 13.98 7.43
C ARG A 87 5.97 12.67 8.15
N MET A 88 5.10 11.89 7.53
CA MET A 88 4.64 10.61 8.03
C MET A 88 5.39 9.47 7.33
N ALA A 89 5.62 8.39 8.06
CA ALA A 89 6.14 7.14 7.51
C ALA A 89 5.58 5.93 8.24
N ILE A 90 5.20 4.92 7.45
CA ILE A 90 4.77 3.60 7.91
C ILE A 90 5.67 2.58 7.21
N PRO A 91 6.61 1.94 7.93
CA PRO A 91 7.23 0.72 7.45
C PRO A 91 6.25 -0.45 7.62
N GLY A 92 6.24 -1.35 6.63
CA GLY A 92 5.28 -2.44 6.59
C GLY A 92 5.64 -3.50 5.57
N TRP A 93 4.76 -4.48 5.43
CA TRP A 93 4.88 -5.55 4.45
C TRP A 93 3.49 -5.96 3.98
N SER A 94 3.39 -6.46 2.75
CA SER A 94 2.14 -6.98 2.21
C SER A 94 2.22 -8.47 1.92
N GLU A 95 1.10 -9.16 2.11
CA GLU A 95 0.86 -10.50 1.59
C GLU A 95 -0.15 -10.44 0.45
N LEU A 96 0.29 -10.82 -0.74
CA LEU A 96 -0.54 -10.90 -1.94
C LEU A 96 -0.71 -12.37 -2.30
N LYS A 97 -1.94 -12.87 -2.25
CA LYS A 97 -2.26 -14.24 -2.64
C LYS A 97 -2.82 -14.26 -4.05
N LEU A 98 -2.32 -15.18 -4.86
CA LEU A 98 -2.76 -15.45 -6.21
C LEU A 98 -3.77 -16.58 -6.23
N ASN A 99 -4.81 -16.42 -7.03
CA ASN A 99 -5.77 -17.47 -7.35
C ASN A 99 -5.24 -18.39 -8.47
N LYS A 100 -6.08 -19.31 -8.93
CA LYS A 100 -5.76 -20.26 -10.01
C LYS A 100 -5.52 -19.59 -11.37
N ASP A 101 -6.07 -18.39 -11.57
CA ASP A 101 -5.92 -17.61 -12.79
C ASP A 101 -4.64 -16.73 -12.76
N GLY A 102 -3.88 -16.78 -11.66
CA GLY A 102 -2.65 -16.01 -11.49
C GLY A 102 -2.87 -14.53 -11.16
N VAL A 103 -4.09 -14.14 -10.77
CA VAL A 103 -4.41 -12.78 -10.32
C VAL A 103 -4.55 -12.71 -8.80
N ILE A 104 -4.37 -11.53 -8.23
CA ILE A 104 -4.41 -11.29 -6.79
C ILE A 104 -5.85 -11.37 -6.28
N ASP A 105 -6.14 -12.38 -5.45
CA ASP A 105 -7.45 -12.56 -4.80
C ASP A 105 -7.48 -12.08 -3.34
N SER A 106 -6.31 -11.85 -2.75
CA SER A 106 -6.13 -11.32 -1.40
C SER A 106 -4.90 -10.42 -1.34
N HIS A 107 -5.07 -9.24 -0.75
CA HIS A 107 -4.03 -8.26 -0.48
C HIS A 107 -4.16 -7.82 0.98
N ILE A 108 -3.18 -8.20 1.80
CA ILE A 108 -3.18 -7.86 3.23
C ILE A 108 -1.94 -7.04 3.56
N ASP A 109 -2.13 -5.85 4.12
CA ASP A 109 -1.07 -4.96 4.56
C ASP A 109 -0.86 -5.05 6.07
N TYR A 110 0.40 -5.14 6.47
CA TYR A 110 0.82 -5.17 7.85
C TYR A 110 1.75 -4.01 8.13
N TRP A 111 1.49 -3.29 9.22
CA TRP A 111 2.35 -2.18 9.67
C TRP A 111 3.25 -2.66 10.79
N ASP A 112 4.51 -2.26 10.78
CA ASP A 112 5.41 -2.56 11.90
C ASP A 112 5.18 -1.64 13.10
N ILE A 113 4.42 -0.57 12.90
CA ILE A 113 4.12 0.43 13.92
C ILE A 113 2.62 0.46 14.20
N SER A 114 2.26 0.79 15.44
CA SER A 114 0.86 0.85 15.84
C SER A 114 0.17 2.08 15.23
N ARG A 115 -1.16 2.05 15.15
CA ARG A 115 -1.96 3.22 14.77
C ARG A 115 -1.67 4.44 15.65
N LEU A 116 -1.39 4.23 16.93
CA LEU A 116 -1.03 5.30 17.87
C LEU A 116 0.32 5.92 17.52
N ASP A 117 1.29 5.13 17.06
CA ASP A 117 2.60 5.66 16.66
C ASP A 117 2.51 6.45 15.36
N VAL A 118 1.63 6.04 14.43
CA VAL A 118 1.29 6.86 13.26
C VAL A 118 0.68 8.20 13.72
N LEU A 119 -0.29 8.18 14.63
CA LEU A 119 -0.89 9.41 15.15
C LEU A 119 0.12 10.32 15.87
N LYS A 120 1.07 9.76 16.63
CA LYS A 120 2.13 10.54 17.27
C LYS A 120 2.98 11.31 16.25
N GLN A 121 3.28 10.72 15.08
CA GLN A 121 4.06 11.40 14.03
C GLN A 121 3.41 12.70 13.55
N VAL A 122 2.08 12.81 13.62
CA VAL A 122 1.37 14.06 13.30
C VAL A 122 1.80 15.19 14.24
N PHE A 123 2.05 14.90 15.52
CA PHE A 123 2.38 15.89 16.55
C PHE A 123 3.88 16.05 16.80
N LEU A 124 4.71 15.19 16.20
CA LEU A 124 6.17 15.35 16.21
C LEU A 124 6.55 16.47 15.24
N VAL A 125 6.37 17.72 15.69
CA VAL A 125 6.96 18.90 15.05
C VAL A 125 8.49 18.76 15.16
N GLY A 126 9.19 18.87 14.04
CA GLY A 126 10.57 18.42 13.87
C GLY A 126 11.54 18.91 14.95
N ASN A 127 12.03 17.99 15.78
CA ASN A 127 13.40 18.06 16.29
C ASN A 127 14.28 17.31 15.28
N ARG A 128 14.66 17.98 14.20
CA ARG A 128 15.79 17.61 13.37
C ARG A 128 16.61 18.86 13.08
#